data_AF-A0A7C1W006-F1
#
_entry.id   AF-A0A7C1W006-F1
#
_cell.length_a   1.000
_cell.length_b   1.000
_cell.length_c   1.000
_cell.angle_alpha   90.00
_cell.angle_beta   90.00
_cell.angle_gamma   90.00
#
_symmetry.space_group_name_H-M   'P 1'
#
loop_
_entity.id
_entity.type
_entity.pdbx_description
1 polymer ?
#
loop_
_entity_poly.entity_id
_entity_poly.type
_entity_poly.pdbx_seq_one_letter_code
_entity_poly.pdbx_strand_id
1 'polypeptide(L)'
;MLEGLLPEEGLDAIKAHNYQYTRKTPVHTIEKALIAADAVSGLIIATALVMPSKKLADVKIETLLKKFDDKTFAKGCDRRRISICYDFGVTLRDFLEISLKALQDIASDLGL
;
A
#
# COMPACT_ATOMS: atom_id res chain seq x y z
N MET A 1 1.86 24.50 -6.77
CA MET A 1 1.84 24.21 -5.32
C MET A 1 0.46 23.73 -4.94
N LEU A 2 0.34 22.83 -3.96
CA LEU A 2 -0.96 22.29 -3.48
C LEU A 2 -1.53 23.11 -2.30
N GLU A 3 -0.84 24.18 -1.90
CA GLU A 3 -1.29 25.10 -0.85
C GLU A 3 -2.65 25.72 -1.22
N GLY A 4 -3.60 25.69 -0.28
CA GLY A 4 -4.97 26.13 -0.50
C GLY A 4 -5.89 25.12 -1.20
N LEU A 5 -5.36 23.98 -1.69
CA LEU A 5 -6.14 22.90 -2.30
C LEU A 5 -6.33 21.68 -1.38
N LEU A 6 -5.48 21.54 -0.36
CA LEU A 6 -5.51 20.46 0.61
C LEU A 6 -5.36 21.01 2.03
N PRO A 7 -5.91 20.33 3.05
CA PRO A 7 -5.58 20.62 4.44
C PRO A 7 -4.07 20.44 4.69
N GLU A 8 -3.55 21.16 5.69
CA GLU A 8 -2.12 21.13 6.05
C GLU A 8 -1.62 19.70 6.31
N GLU A 9 -2.42 18.89 7.01
CA GLU A 9 -2.15 17.47 7.27
C GLU A 9 -1.94 16.67 5.97
N GLY A 10 -2.70 16.97 4.91
CA GLY A 10 -2.53 16.33 3.60
C GLY A 10 -1.24 16.73 2.90
N LEU A 11 -0.84 18.01 3.01
CA LEU A 11 0.43 18.49 2.48
C LEU A 11 1.61 17.84 3.21
N ASP A 12 1.50 17.68 4.52
CA ASP A 12 2.50 17.04 5.35
C ASP A 12 2.60 15.54 5.06
N ALA A 13 1.47 14.83 4.89
CA ALA A 13 1.45 13.44 4.47
C ALA A 13 2.14 13.22 3.12
N ILE A 14 1.89 14.09 2.14
CA ILE A 14 2.56 14.04 0.82
C ILE A 14 4.07 14.22 0.99
N LYS A 15 4.52 15.19 1.79
CA LYS A 15 5.96 15.39 2.05
C LYS A 15 6.56 14.20 2.78
N ALA A 16 5.88 13.68 3.80
CA ALA A 16 6.34 12.58 4.62
C ALA A 16 6.39 11.25 3.86
N HIS A 17 5.54 11.04 2.85
CA HIS A 17 5.60 9.85 1.99
C HIS A 17 6.99 9.68 1.32
N ASN A 18 7.62 10.81 0.99
CA ASN A 18 8.95 10.90 0.40
C ASN A 18 10.02 11.37 1.41
N TYR A 19 9.89 10.98 2.69
CA TYR A 19 10.74 11.43 3.81
C TYR A 19 12.26 11.32 3.57
N GLN A 20 12.70 10.38 2.73
CA GLN A 20 14.10 10.20 2.35
C GLN A 20 14.70 11.41 1.63
N TYR A 21 13.87 12.20 0.95
CA TYR A 21 14.29 13.36 0.17
C TYR A 21 13.74 14.68 0.71
N THR A 22 12.65 14.66 1.48
CA THR A 22 12.00 15.86 2.03
C THR A 22 12.44 16.22 3.45
N ARG A 23 13.17 15.31 4.14
CA ARG A 23 13.52 15.42 5.58
C ARG A 23 12.32 15.52 6.52
N LYS A 24 11.10 15.26 6.05
CA LYS A 24 9.88 15.18 6.86
C LYS A 24 9.68 13.75 7.33
N THR A 25 10.13 13.41 8.53
CA THR A 25 9.92 12.08 9.11
C THR A 25 8.42 11.86 9.36
N PRO A 26 7.84 10.70 8.98
CA PRO A 26 6.45 10.39 9.27
C PRO A 26 6.24 10.13 10.78
N VAL A 27 5.44 10.97 11.43
CA VAL A 27 5.10 10.91 12.84
C VAL A 27 3.62 10.56 13.03
N HIS A 28 2.74 11.17 12.23
CA HIS A 28 1.31 11.03 12.35
C HIS A 28 0.78 9.80 11.62
N THR A 29 -0.38 9.31 12.07
CA THR A 29 -1.01 8.09 11.53
C THR A 29 -1.25 8.18 10.02
N ILE A 30 -1.76 9.31 9.52
CA ILE A 30 -2.05 9.48 8.09
C ILE A 30 -0.79 9.41 7.22
N GLU A 31 0.34 9.95 7.70
CA GLU A 31 1.61 9.97 6.99
C GLU A 31 2.14 8.53 6.83
N LYS A 32 2.06 7.76 7.92
CA LYS A 32 2.43 6.34 7.97
C LYS A 32 1.49 5.47 7.14
N ALA A 33 0.19 5.71 7.24
CA ALA A 33 -0.83 4.99 6.49
C ALA A 33 -0.68 5.21 4.98
N LEU A 34 -0.39 6.43 4.53
CA LEU A 34 -0.14 6.73 3.13
C LEU A 34 1.08 5.97 2.59
N ILE A 35 2.17 5.91 3.36
CA ILE A 35 3.37 5.14 3.00
C ILE A 35 3.05 3.65 2.85
N ALA A 36 2.34 3.07 3.81
CA ALA A 36 1.98 1.66 3.80
C ALA A 36 1.02 1.33 2.66
N ALA A 37 0.02 2.19 2.42
CA ALA A 37 -1.01 2.02 1.38
C ALA A 37 -0.41 2.07 -0.03
N ASP A 38 0.49 3.03 -0.28
CA ASP A 38 1.24 3.10 -1.53
C ASP A 38 2.06 1.82 -1.76
N ALA A 39 2.82 1.38 -0.75
CA ALA A 39 3.68 0.19 -0.87
C ALA A 39 2.89 -1.11 -1.09
N VAL A 40 1.76 -1.30 -0.39
CA VAL A 40 0.97 -2.54 -0.46
C VAL A 40 0.21 -2.66 -1.78
N SER A 41 -0.17 -1.54 -2.40
CA SER A 41 -0.85 -1.53 -3.70
C SER A 41 -0.02 -2.26 -4.77
N GLY A 42 1.30 -2.03 -4.80
CA GLY A 42 2.21 -2.69 -5.73
C GLY A 42 2.29 -4.20 -5.53
N LEU A 43 2.26 -4.68 -4.28
CA LEU A 43 2.24 -6.12 -3.99
C LEU A 43 0.95 -6.77 -4.49
N ILE A 44 -0.19 -6.12 -4.26
CA ILE A 44 -1.51 -6.65 -4.62
C ILE A 44 -1.69 -6.67 -6.14
N ILE A 45 -1.33 -5.57 -6.83
CA ILE A 45 -1.35 -5.48 -8.30
C ILE A 45 -0.43 -6.54 -8.92
N ALA A 46 0.81 -6.67 -8.42
CA ALA A 46 1.72 -7.70 -8.90
C ALA A 46 1.14 -9.11 -8.69
N THR A 47 0.45 -9.34 -7.58
CA THR A 47 -0.20 -10.62 -7.29
C THR A 47 -1.30 -10.92 -8.28
N ALA A 48 -2.18 -9.95 -8.60
CA ALA A 48 -3.21 -10.11 -9.61
C ALA A 48 -2.61 -10.43 -10.98
N LEU A 49 -1.57 -9.70 -11.41
CA LEU A 49 -0.95 -9.84 -12.74
C LEU A 49 -0.34 -11.21 -13.01
N VAL A 50 0.03 -11.97 -11.98
CA VAL A 50 0.57 -13.33 -12.11
C VAL A 50 -0.48 -14.42 -11.97
N MET A 51 -1.74 -14.08 -11.63
CA MET A 51 -2.84 -15.04 -11.68
C MET A 51 -3.19 -15.36 -13.14
N PRO A 52 -3.64 -16.60 -13.45
CA PRO A 52 -4.07 -16.96 -14.80
C PRO A 52 -5.16 -16.05 -15.37
N SER A 53 -6.11 -15.62 -14.53
CA SER A 53 -7.19 -14.72 -14.90
C SER A 53 -6.77 -13.26 -15.00
N LYS A 54 -5.63 -12.90 -14.38
CA LYS A 54 -5.17 -11.52 -14.16
C LYS A 54 -6.19 -10.63 -13.45
N LYS A 55 -7.08 -11.21 -12.64
CA LYS A 55 -8.15 -10.49 -11.94
C LYS A 55 -7.90 -10.32 -10.46
N LEU A 56 -8.21 -9.15 -9.91
CA LEU A 56 -8.20 -8.88 -8.46
C LEU A 56 -9.25 -9.71 -7.71
N ALA A 57 -10.36 -10.05 -8.35
CA ALA A 57 -11.42 -10.88 -7.77
C ALA A 57 -10.95 -12.29 -7.38
N ASP A 58 -9.90 -12.80 -8.02
CA ASP A 58 -9.36 -14.15 -7.76
C ASP A 58 -8.22 -14.14 -6.73
N VAL A 59 -7.74 -12.96 -6.33
CA VAL A 59 -6.70 -12.82 -5.32
C VAL A 59 -7.31 -13.10 -3.94
N LYS A 60 -6.68 -14.01 -3.20
CA LYS A 60 -7.05 -14.37 -1.83
C LYS A 60 -6.01 -13.86 -0.84
N ILE A 61 -6.44 -13.54 0.38
CA ILE A 61 -5.54 -13.09 1.45
C ILE A 61 -4.40 -14.08 1.71
N GLU A 62 -4.65 -15.39 1.62
CA GLU A 62 -3.58 -16.38 1.86
C GLU A 62 -2.52 -16.39 0.77
N THR A 63 -2.89 -16.02 -0.45
CA THR A 63 -1.93 -15.81 -1.54
C THR A 63 -1.10 -14.56 -1.26
N LEU A 64 -1.72 -13.46 -0.81
CA LEU A 64 -1.02 -12.23 -0.49
C LEU A 64 -0.02 -12.40 0.65
N LEU A 65 -0.38 -13.10 1.73
CA LEU A 65 0.52 -13.39 2.84
C LEU A 65 1.76 -14.16 2.36
N LYS A 66 1.56 -15.20 1.55
CA LYS A 66 2.69 -15.95 0.93
C LYS A 66 3.55 -15.07 0.02
N LYS A 67 2.93 -14.19 -0.76
CA LYS A 67 3.65 -13.26 -1.67
C LYS A 67 4.40 -12.18 -0.93
N PHE A 68 3.89 -11.73 0.22
CA PHE A 68 4.59 -10.81 1.11
C PHE A 68 5.89 -11.44 1.63
N ASP A 69 5.83 -12.69 2.10
CA ASP A 69 6.99 -13.41 2.64
C ASP A 69 8.03 -13.79 1.58
N ASP A 70 7.59 -14.06 0.34
CA ASP A 70 8.47 -14.34 -0.79
C ASP A 70 9.21 -13.07 -1.25
N LYS A 71 10.43 -12.87 -0.74
CA LYS A 71 11.29 -11.71 -1.10
C LYS A 71 11.72 -11.68 -2.57
N THR A 72 11.58 -12.78 -3.31
CA THR A 72 11.95 -12.84 -4.73
C THR A 72 10.82 -12.36 -5.63
N PHE A 73 9.58 -12.48 -5.16
CA PHE A 73 8.41 -11.93 -5.83
C PHE A 73 8.37 -10.40 -5.71
N ALA A 74 7.95 -9.69 -6.76
CA ALA A 74 7.81 -8.23 -6.75
C ALA A 74 9.00 -7.52 -6.05
N LYS A 75 10.24 -7.78 -6.51
CA LYS A 75 11.48 -7.32 -5.83
C LYS A 75 11.53 -5.81 -5.55
N GLY A 76 10.83 -5.01 -6.36
CA GLY A 76 10.71 -3.56 -6.16
C GLY A 76 9.78 -3.13 -5.02
N CYS A 77 8.97 -4.04 -4.47
CA CYS A 77 8.08 -3.76 -3.37
C CYS A 77 8.84 -3.72 -2.03
N ASP A 78 8.82 -2.58 -1.34
CA ASP A 78 9.45 -2.44 -0.02
C ASP A 78 8.50 -2.96 1.07
N ARG A 79 8.72 -4.21 1.48
CA ARG A 79 7.99 -4.88 2.56
C ARG A 79 8.09 -4.15 3.89
N ARG A 80 9.16 -3.40 4.15
CA ARG A 80 9.29 -2.61 5.38
C ARG A 80 8.31 -1.45 5.38
N ARG A 81 8.06 -0.83 4.21
CA ARG A 81 7.06 0.22 4.07
C ARG A 81 5.64 -0.34 4.26
N ILE A 82 5.35 -1.56 3.79
CA ILE A 82 4.08 -2.24 4.09
C ILE A 82 3.93 -2.50 5.60
N SER A 83 4.99 -2.98 6.26
CA SER A 83 4.99 -3.27 7.71
C SER A 83 4.80 -2.04 8.60
N ILE A 84 4.82 -0.82 8.06
CA ILE A 84 4.44 0.39 8.82
C ILE A 84 2.99 0.31 9.33
N CYS A 85 2.16 -0.59 8.79
CA CYS A 85 0.83 -0.90 9.35
C CYS A 85 0.82 -1.17 10.86
N TYR A 86 1.88 -1.79 11.39
CA TYR A 86 2.00 -2.03 12.83
C TYR A 86 2.11 -0.75 13.65
N ASP A 87 2.74 0.30 13.12
CA ASP A 87 2.96 1.57 13.83
C ASP A 87 1.67 2.34 14.10
N PHE A 88 0.60 2.05 13.36
CA PHE A 88 -0.73 2.61 13.57
C PHE A 88 -1.75 1.57 14.04
N GLY A 89 -1.27 0.43 14.57
CA GLY A 89 -2.10 -0.54 15.30
C GLY A 89 -2.88 -1.52 14.43
N VAL A 90 -2.53 -1.68 13.15
CA VAL A 90 -3.19 -2.64 12.25
C VAL A 90 -2.27 -3.83 12.00
N THR A 91 -2.80 -5.05 12.09
CA THR A 91 -1.99 -6.24 11.77
C THR A 91 -1.72 -6.33 10.27
N LEU A 92 -0.65 -7.00 9.85
CA LEU A 92 -0.38 -7.20 8.43
C LEU A 92 -1.53 -7.89 7.70
N ARG A 93 -2.18 -8.88 8.34
CA ARG A 93 -3.31 -9.59 7.74
C ARG A 93 -4.48 -8.63 7.50
N ASP A 94 -4.91 -7.91 8.53
CA ASP A 94 -6.04 -6.98 8.41
C ASP A 94 -5.73 -5.88 7.39
N PHE A 95 -4.49 -5.39 7.38
CA PHE A 95 -4.05 -4.37 6.43
C PHE A 95 -4.10 -4.86 4.98
N LEU A 96 -3.64 -6.09 4.72
CA LEU A 96 -3.73 -6.71 3.40
C LEU A 96 -5.19 -6.97 2.99
N GLU A 97 -6.05 -7.40 3.90
CA GLU A 97 -7.48 -7.63 3.63
C GLU A 97 -8.20 -6.32 3.26
N ILE A 98 -8.00 -5.25 4.04
CA ILE A 98 -8.57 -3.93 3.78
C ILE A 98 -8.08 -3.40 2.44
N SER A 99 -6.77 -3.49 2.18
CA SER A 99 -6.15 -2.99 0.95
C SER A 99 -6.64 -3.77 -0.28
N LEU A 100 -6.74 -5.10 -0.18
CA LEU A 100 -7.25 -5.95 -1.26
C LEU A 100 -8.69 -5.58 -1.60
N LYS A 101 -9.56 -5.44 -0.59
CA LYS A 101 -10.95 -5.05 -0.82
C LYS A 101 -11.06 -3.69 -1.49
N ALA A 102 -10.30 -2.70 -1.03
CA ALA A 102 -10.28 -1.37 -1.63
C ALA A 102 -9.86 -1.41 -3.11
N LEU A 103 -8.87 -2.22 -3.47
CA LEU A 103 -8.44 -2.40 -4.86
C LEU A 103 -9.46 -3.18 -5.70
N GLN A 104 -10.15 -4.16 -5.11
CA GLN A 104 -11.23 -4.90 -5.78
C GLN A 104 -12.40 -3.98 -6.14
N ASP A 105 -12.75 -3.03 -5.28
CA ASP A 105 -13.84 -2.07 -5.51
C ASP A 105 -13.56 -1.13 -6.71
N ILE A 106 -12.29 -0.93 -7.06
CA ILE A 106 -11.85 -0.12 -8.21
C ILE A 106 -11.19 -0.95 -9.32
N ALA A 107 -11.37 -2.28 -9.31
CA ALA A 107 -10.65 -3.18 -10.21
C ALA A 107 -10.85 -2.83 -11.70
N SER A 108 -12.06 -2.40 -12.06
CA SER A 108 -12.38 -1.96 -13.43
C SER A 108 -11.55 -0.74 -13.88
N ASP A 109 -11.29 0.22 -12.99
CA ASP A 109 -10.47 1.39 -13.28
C ASP A 109 -8.98 1.04 -13.43
N LEU A 110 -8.57 -0.06 -12.79
CA LEU A 110 -7.21 -0.59 -12.86
C LEU A 110 -7.00 -1.56 -14.04
N GLY A 111 -8.06 -1.96 -14.73
CA GLY A 111 -8.01 -2.98 -15.78
C GLY A 111 -7.68 -4.39 -15.25
N LEU A 112 -8.06 -4.66 -13.99
CA LEU A 112 -7.83 -5.92 -13.26
C LEU A 112 -9.14 -6.49 -12.69
#